data_AF-A0A6J6SCF5-F1
#
_entry.id   AF-A0A6J6SCF5-F1
#
_cell.length_a   1.000
_cell.length_b   1.000
_cell.length_c   1.000
_cell.angle_alpha   90.00
_cell.angle_beta   90.00
_cell.angle_gamma   90.00
#
_symmetry.space_group_name_H-M   'P 1'
#
loop_
_entity.id
_entity.type
_entity.pdbx_description
1 polymer ?
#
loop_
_entity_poly.entity_id
_entity_poly.type
_entity_poly.pdbx_seq_one_letter_code
_entity_poly.pdbx_strand_id
1 'polypeptide(L)'
;MVEFDKDDVEDIGLLKLDILGVRMQSAIAHAVHEIKRVEEKEIDIDAVALDDGDTYTLIQSTRTLGIFQVESPGQRELVGKLEPRTFNDLVIDISLFRPGPVKSDMIRPFLEARHGFRPAQIIHPDLLPILSETEGVVVFHEQVISIISVMTGISLAAADEKRRALGDKAGQQEVCDWFFPAATERGYELKVITEIWDVLRAFASFGFCKAHATAFALPTYQSAWLKTHHPAAFIAGILTHDPGMYPKRLLLDEARQIGVGIAPLDINRSSADYRIERTLDGDAVRIAFSSVASISEKEITSIIAGQPYIDLADFYRRSGASTPVIENLIMTGAFDSVHTNQRDLLLHFSDLQKSPVAHLPGSQMTFGFAAPALESSGLQPLNVAEKVRSEVERLGMDVTQHMLSFYAPFLNAIGAVKSSDLLSHRSKSSVLVAGVKVALQTPPVRSGRRVIFLTLDDGYGCSDSTFFPDAQVDHASTLYATSLLLVRGETRRTGARGISIRATAVWDLRLAYEKWRSQADSVAI
;
A
#
# COMPACT_ATOMS: atom_id res chain seq x y z
N MET A 1 31.92 -0.78 -10.91
CA MET A 1 31.53 -2.04 -10.23
C MET A 1 32.82 -2.66 -9.73
N VAL A 2 32.90 -3.04 -8.46
CA VAL A 2 34.08 -3.72 -7.90
C VAL A 2 33.95 -5.21 -8.23
N GLU A 3 35.07 -5.92 -8.45
CA GLU A 3 35.06 -7.35 -8.80
C GLU A 3 34.82 -8.27 -7.59
N PHE A 4 35.18 -7.81 -6.39
CA PHE A 4 34.91 -8.50 -5.12
C PHE A 4 33.44 -8.38 -4.71
N ASP A 5 32.94 -9.39 -4.00
CA ASP A 5 31.62 -9.31 -3.41
C ASP A 5 31.60 -8.42 -2.16
N LYS A 6 30.41 -8.22 -1.57
CA LYS A 6 30.23 -7.29 -0.46
C LYS A 6 30.99 -7.68 0.82
N ASP A 7 31.24 -8.98 1.03
CA ASP A 7 31.84 -9.52 2.24
C ASP A 7 33.37 -9.55 2.05
N ASP A 8 33.83 -9.91 0.84
CA ASP A 8 35.23 -9.81 0.44
C ASP A 8 35.79 -8.38 0.55
N VAL A 9 35.00 -7.37 0.16
CA VAL A 9 35.37 -5.95 0.27
C VAL A 9 35.59 -5.53 1.74
N GLU A 10 34.77 -6.04 2.66
CA GLU A 10 34.94 -5.80 4.10
C GLU A 10 36.18 -6.53 4.64
N ASP A 11 36.41 -7.78 4.22
CA ASP A 11 37.54 -8.61 4.66
C ASP A 11 38.91 -8.05 4.26
N ILE A 12 39.01 -7.40 3.09
CA ILE A 12 40.24 -6.73 2.65
C ILE A 12 40.45 -5.34 3.30
N GLY A 13 39.54 -4.92 4.18
CA GLY A 13 39.66 -3.70 4.99
C GLY A 13 39.21 -2.40 4.29
N LEU A 14 38.39 -2.50 3.24
CA LEU A 14 37.80 -1.32 2.60
C LEU A 14 36.52 -0.86 3.32
N LEU A 15 36.28 0.46 3.32
CA LEU A 15 35.03 1.02 3.82
C LEU A 15 33.91 0.76 2.82
N LYS A 16 32.82 0.15 3.29
CA LYS A 16 31.59 -0.07 2.53
C LYS A 16 30.48 0.84 3.03
N LEU A 17 29.74 1.42 2.09
CA LEU A 17 28.55 2.23 2.35
C LEU A 17 27.39 1.68 1.51
N ASP A 18 26.30 1.33 2.17
CA ASP A 18 25.07 0.87 1.51
C ASP A 18 24.19 2.08 1.15
N ILE A 19 23.95 2.30 -0.14
CA ILE A 19 23.05 3.34 -0.64
C ILE A 19 21.73 2.67 -1.04
N LEU A 20 20.67 2.98 -0.29
CA LEU A 20 19.36 2.34 -0.42
C LEU A 20 18.36 3.32 -1.05
N GLY A 21 17.65 2.86 -2.09
CA GLY A 21 16.51 3.60 -2.66
C GLY A 21 15.22 3.29 -1.90
N VAL A 22 14.79 4.20 -1.02
CA VAL A 22 13.54 4.05 -0.25
C VAL A 22 12.43 4.90 -0.88
N ARG A 23 11.49 4.26 -1.58
CA ARG A 23 10.39 4.95 -2.29
C ARG A 23 9.57 5.89 -1.41
N MET A 24 9.33 5.49 -0.16
CA MET A 24 8.58 6.32 0.78
C MET A 24 9.27 7.67 1.03
N GLN A 25 10.59 7.71 1.10
CA GLN A 25 11.32 8.97 1.30
C GLN A 25 11.11 9.93 0.12
N SER A 26 11.12 9.40 -1.11
CA SER A 26 10.76 10.17 -2.30
C SER A 26 9.30 10.63 -2.27
N ALA A 27 8.36 9.76 -1.87
CA ALA A 27 6.94 10.12 -1.73
C ALA A 27 6.70 11.22 -0.69
N ILE A 28 7.36 11.15 0.47
CA ILE A 28 7.32 12.18 1.51
C ILE A 28 7.90 13.49 0.99
N ALA A 29 9.07 13.45 0.34
CA ALA A 29 9.69 14.64 -0.24
C ALA A 29 8.78 15.30 -1.30
N HIS A 30 8.14 14.51 -2.16
CA HIS A 30 7.16 15.02 -3.13
C HIS A 30 5.95 15.65 -2.45
N ALA A 31 5.40 15.01 -1.42
CA ALA A 31 4.28 15.54 -0.65
C ALA A 31 4.62 16.89 0.00
N VAL A 32 5.78 17.00 0.68
CA VAL A 32 6.24 18.26 1.29
C VAL A 32 6.44 19.35 0.23
N HIS A 33 6.98 19.00 -0.94
CA HIS A 33 7.12 19.94 -2.05
C HIS A 33 5.77 20.45 -2.57
N GLU A 34 4.78 19.55 -2.72
CA GLU A 34 3.44 19.93 -3.16
C GLU A 34 2.70 20.78 -2.12
N ILE A 35 2.87 20.50 -0.82
CA ILE A 35 2.34 21.35 0.25
C ILE A 35 2.94 22.76 0.16
N LYS A 36 4.27 22.87 0.01
CA LYS A 36 4.93 24.17 -0.19
C LYS A 36 4.40 24.90 -1.43
N ARG A 37 4.15 24.18 -2.52
CA ARG A 37 3.66 24.76 -3.79
C ARG A 37 2.23 25.27 -3.69
N VAL A 38 1.34 24.55 -3.00
CA VAL A 38 -0.10 24.84 -2.99
C VAL A 38 -0.51 25.66 -1.78
N GLU A 39 0.04 25.37 -0.61
CA GLU A 39 -0.29 26.05 0.65
C GLU A 39 0.67 27.19 1.00
N GLU A 40 1.76 27.36 0.24
CA GLU A 40 2.83 28.32 0.56
C GLU A 40 3.41 28.12 1.97
N LYS A 41 3.30 26.88 2.50
CA LYS A 41 3.73 26.49 3.83
C LYS A 41 4.96 25.60 3.75
N GLU A 42 6.00 25.97 4.48
CA GLU A 42 7.20 25.14 4.63
C GLU A 42 7.03 24.23 5.85
N ILE A 43 7.04 22.92 5.62
CA ILE A 43 6.93 21.90 6.67
C ILE A 43 8.28 21.22 6.81
N ASP A 44 8.82 21.28 8.02
CA ASP A 44 9.91 20.40 8.44
C ASP A 44 9.30 19.08 8.94
N ILE A 45 9.36 18.05 8.09
CA ILE A 45 8.75 16.75 8.37
C ILE A 45 9.46 16.01 9.51
N ASP A 46 10.73 16.31 9.78
CA ASP A 46 11.51 15.69 10.85
C ASP A 46 11.23 16.33 12.22
N ALA A 47 10.65 17.55 12.23
CA ALA A 47 10.27 18.27 13.44
C ALA A 47 8.80 18.06 13.86
N VAL A 48 8.03 17.24 13.15
CA VAL A 48 6.64 16.94 13.49
C VAL A 48 6.55 16.20 14.84
N ALA A 49 5.64 16.66 15.71
CA ALA A 49 5.41 16.04 17.01
C ALA A 49 4.93 14.59 16.87
N LEU A 50 5.45 13.68 17.70
CA LEU A 50 5.21 12.23 17.60
C LEU A 50 4.03 11.74 18.46
N ASP A 51 3.20 12.64 18.98
CA ASP A 51 2.08 12.38 19.89
C ASP A 51 0.73 12.91 19.36
N ASP A 52 0.66 13.26 18.07
CA ASP A 52 -0.58 13.72 17.43
C ASP A 52 -1.70 12.66 17.45
N GLY A 53 -2.80 12.99 18.14
CA GLY A 53 -3.93 12.07 18.36
C GLY A 53 -4.71 11.73 17.09
N ASP A 54 -4.82 12.65 16.14
CA ASP A 54 -5.52 12.43 14.87
C ASP A 54 -4.76 11.43 14.00
N THR A 55 -3.43 11.53 13.97
CA THR A 55 -2.56 10.56 13.29
C THR A 55 -2.72 9.16 13.88
N TYR A 56 -2.74 9.01 15.20
CA TYR A 56 -3.00 7.71 15.82
C TYR A 56 -4.42 7.21 15.56
N THR A 57 -5.41 8.09 15.51
CA THR A 57 -6.79 7.73 15.16
C THR A 57 -6.86 7.17 13.73
N LEU A 58 -6.14 7.76 12.78
CA LEU A 58 -6.02 7.22 11.42
C LEU A 58 -5.37 5.83 11.43
N ILE A 59 -4.24 5.65 12.11
CA ILE A 59 -3.54 4.36 12.18
C ILE A 59 -4.46 3.28 12.79
N GLN A 60 -5.09 3.58 13.93
CA GLN A 60 -6.02 2.69 14.62
C GLN A 60 -7.25 2.34 13.78
N SER A 61 -7.65 3.20 12.84
CA SER A 61 -8.75 2.91 11.90
C SER A 61 -8.43 1.78 10.92
N THR A 62 -7.16 1.36 10.83
CA THR A 62 -6.63 0.39 9.86
C THR A 62 -6.66 0.85 8.39
N ARG A 63 -7.02 2.12 8.14
CA ARG A 63 -6.94 2.76 6.81
C ARG A 63 -5.50 3.17 6.49
N THR A 64 -4.61 2.19 6.47
CA THR A 64 -3.16 2.40 6.34
C THR A 64 -2.62 2.13 4.94
N LEU A 65 -3.48 2.08 3.91
CA LEU A 65 -3.04 1.96 2.52
C LEU A 65 -2.07 3.10 2.16
N GLY A 66 -0.91 2.74 1.61
CA GLY A 66 0.19 3.65 1.29
C GLY A 66 1.08 4.04 2.48
N ILE A 67 0.72 3.72 3.73
CA ILE A 67 1.54 4.06 4.91
C ILE A 67 2.67 3.05 5.05
N PHE A 68 3.89 3.56 5.23
CA PHE A 68 5.10 2.73 5.24
C PHE A 68 5.07 1.67 6.34
N GLN A 69 5.50 0.44 6.03
CA GLN A 69 5.55 -0.75 6.90
C GLN A 69 4.21 -1.31 7.41
N VAL A 70 3.12 -0.52 7.46
CA VAL A 70 1.85 -0.93 8.09
C VAL A 70 0.68 -1.09 7.10
N GLU A 71 0.95 -1.17 5.80
CA GLU A 71 -0.09 -1.24 4.75
C GLU A 71 -0.54 -2.67 4.36
N SER A 72 0.28 -3.69 4.63
CA SER A 72 -0.01 -5.07 4.20
C SER A 72 -1.25 -5.64 4.93
N PRO A 73 -2.00 -6.60 4.36
CA PRO A 73 -3.20 -7.13 4.98
C PRO A 73 -2.99 -7.64 6.41
N GLY A 74 -1.89 -8.38 6.64
CA GLY A 74 -1.58 -8.89 7.97
C GLY A 74 -1.10 -7.81 8.94
N GLN A 75 -0.42 -6.77 8.46
CA GLN A 75 -0.08 -5.60 9.28
C GLN A 75 -1.33 -4.82 9.69
N ARG A 76 -2.26 -4.57 8.76
CA ARG A 76 -3.55 -3.96 9.09
C ARG A 76 -4.31 -4.75 10.15
N GLU A 77 -4.27 -6.08 10.05
CA GLU A 77 -4.87 -6.94 11.07
C GLU A 77 -4.15 -6.79 12.44
N LEU A 78 -2.81 -6.71 12.46
CA LEU A 78 -2.05 -6.50 13.69
C LEU A 78 -2.33 -5.12 14.30
N VAL A 79 -2.25 -4.05 13.50
CA VAL A 79 -2.59 -2.69 13.92
C VAL A 79 -3.99 -2.63 14.51
N GLY A 80 -4.97 -3.27 13.87
CA GLY A 80 -6.35 -3.33 14.36
C GLY A 80 -6.56 -4.16 15.64
N LYS A 81 -5.56 -4.95 16.05
CA LYS A 81 -5.52 -5.65 17.35
C LYS A 81 -4.74 -4.87 18.39
N LEU A 82 -3.61 -4.27 18.00
CA LEU A 82 -2.71 -3.56 18.88
C LEU A 82 -3.28 -2.21 19.32
N GLU A 83 -3.97 -1.53 18.41
CA GLU A 83 -4.44 -0.15 18.57
C GLU A 83 -3.31 0.78 19.05
N PRO A 84 -2.29 1.05 18.21
CA PRO A 84 -1.13 1.88 18.60
C PRO A 84 -1.55 3.26 19.10
N ARG A 85 -0.99 3.72 20.23
CA ARG A 85 -1.30 5.02 20.87
C ARG A 85 -0.06 5.90 21.04
N THR A 86 1.13 5.32 20.92
CA THR A 86 2.40 6.00 21.14
C THR A 86 3.39 5.64 20.05
N PHE A 87 4.47 6.42 19.94
CA PHE A 87 5.51 6.15 18.95
C PHE A 87 6.17 4.80 19.19
N ASN A 88 6.40 4.45 20.46
CA ASN A 88 6.94 3.15 20.86
C ASN A 88 6.05 1.98 20.42
N ASP A 89 4.72 2.17 20.38
CA ASP A 89 3.82 1.12 19.89
C ASP A 89 4.06 0.80 18.41
N LEU A 90 4.39 1.81 17.59
CA LEU A 90 4.75 1.61 16.18
C LEU A 90 6.09 0.86 16.07
N VAL A 91 7.05 1.19 16.93
CA VAL A 91 8.33 0.46 17.01
C VAL A 91 8.08 -1.02 17.31
N ILE A 92 7.19 -1.32 18.26
CA ILE A 92 6.84 -2.69 18.63
C ILE A 92 6.06 -3.40 17.51
N ASP A 93 5.07 -2.74 16.90
CA ASP A 93 4.24 -3.27 15.80
C ASP A 93 5.10 -3.78 14.62
N ILE A 94 6.01 -2.92 14.13
CA ILE A 94 6.94 -3.22 13.03
C ILE A 94 7.89 -4.38 13.39
N SER A 95 8.18 -4.54 14.68
CA SER A 95 9.07 -5.59 15.18
C SER A 95 8.37 -6.94 15.30
N LEU A 96 7.09 -6.93 15.69
CA LEU A 96 6.29 -8.13 15.91
C LEU A 96 5.82 -8.78 14.62
N PHE A 97 5.50 -8.03 13.58
CA PHE A 97 4.98 -8.60 12.33
C PHE A 97 6.09 -9.12 11.40
N ARG A 98 6.78 -10.17 11.84
CA ARG A 98 7.87 -10.82 11.11
C ARG A 98 7.71 -12.34 11.10
N PRO A 99 8.30 -13.06 10.13
CA PRO A 99 8.16 -14.51 10.05
C PRO A 99 8.56 -15.24 11.33
N GLY A 100 9.54 -14.72 12.09
CA GLY A 100 10.00 -15.29 13.35
C GLY A 100 8.99 -15.14 14.49
N PRO A 101 8.67 -13.92 14.96
CA PRO A 101 7.73 -13.69 16.06
C PRO A 101 6.31 -14.21 15.79
N VAL A 102 5.88 -14.24 14.51
CA VAL A 102 4.61 -14.86 14.11
C VAL A 102 4.64 -16.39 14.27
N LYS A 103 5.78 -17.05 14.05
CA LYS A 103 5.94 -18.51 14.23
C LYS A 103 6.01 -18.91 15.69
N SER A 104 6.59 -18.07 16.55
CA SER A 104 6.73 -18.30 18.00
C SER A 104 5.53 -17.82 18.84
N ASP A 105 4.46 -17.33 18.20
CA ASP A 105 3.23 -16.82 18.84
C ASP A 105 3.47 -15.71 19.87
N MET A 106 4.49 -14.87 19.69
CA MET A 106 4.82 -13.78 20.63
C MET A 106 3.79 -12.64 20.63
N ILE A 107 3.11 -12.46 19.50
CA ILE A 107 2.10 -11.41 19.31
C ILE A 107 0.97 -11.58 20.32
N ARG A 108 0.52 -12.82 20.54
CA ARG A 108 -0.66 -13.09 21.36
C ARG A 108 -0.45 -12.78 22.85
N PRO A 109 0.60 -13.25 23.53
CA PRO A 109 0.89 -12.89 24.92
C PRO A 109 1.02 -11.38 25.11
N PHE A 110 1.71 -10.68 24.21
CA PHE A 110 1.86 -9.23 24.27
C PHE A 110 0.50 -8.52 24.21
N LEU A 111 -0.34 -8.87 23.23
CA LEU A 111 -1.67 -8.29 23.09
C LEU A 111 -2.60 -8.64 24.27
N GLU A 112 -2.57 -9.88 24.76
CA GLU A 112 -3.37 -10.30 25.92
C GLU A 112 -2.96 -9.52 27.18
N ALA A 113 -1.66 -9.29 27.38
CA ALA A 113 -1.14 -8.50 28.49
C ALA A 113 -1.54 -7.02 28.38
N ARG A 114 -1.28 -6.42 27.22
CA ARG A 114 -1.57 -5.01 26.94
C ARG A 114 -3.05 -4.63 27.11
N HIS A 115 -3.95 -5.53 26.72
CA HIS A 115 -5.40 -5.34 26.88
C HIS A 115 -5.93 -5.76 28.25
N GLY A 116 -5.07 -6.23 29.16
CA GLY A 116 -5.44 -6.64 30.51
C GLY A 116 -6.21 -7.95 30.59
N PHE A 117 -6.25 -8.75 29.51
CA PHE A 117 -6.83 -10.09 29.54
C PHE A 117 -5.97 -11.06 30.35
N ARG A 118 -4.67 -10.80 30.44
CA ARG A 118 -3.70 -11.50 31.31
C ARG A 118 -2.74 -10.49 31.93
N PRO A 119 -2.16 -10.75 33.10
CA PRO A 119 -1.07 -9.92 33.60
C PRO A 119 0.18 -10.11 32.75
N ALA A 120 0.96 -9.05 32.58
CA ALA A 120 2.31 -9.13 32.02
C ALA A 120 3.15 -10.13 32.82
N GLN A 121 3.83 -11.05 32.13
CA GLN A 121 4.66 -12.06 32.79
C GLN A 121 5.97 -11.41 33.25
N ILE A 122 6.09 -11.22 34.57
CA ILE A 122 7.31 -10.74 35.21
C ILE A 122 8.05 -11.95 35.75
N ILE A 123 9.09 -12.39 35.03
CA ILE A 123 9.89 -13.57 35.46
C ILE A 123 10.69 -13.24 36.72
N HIS A 124 11.25 -12.03 36.80
CA HIS A 124 12.00 -11.54 37.96
C HIS A 124 11.88 -10.00 38.10
N PRO A 125 11.81 -9.44 39.32
CA PRO A 125 11.72 -7.98 39.54
C PRO A 125 12.81 -7.16 38.84
N ASP A 126 14.06 -7.64 38.82
CA ASP A 126 15.17 -6.95 38.16
C ASP A 126 14.99 -6.78 36.63
N LEU A 127 14.14 -7.61 36.02
CA LEU A 127 13.85 -7.52 34.59
C LEU A 127 12.67 -6.60 34.26
N LEU A 128 11.91 -6.17 35.27
CA LEU A 128 10.76 -5.29 35.08
C LEU A 128 11.11 -4.00 34.31
N PRO A 129 12.21 -3.28 34.62
CA PRO A 129 12.56 -2.07 33.87
C PRO A 129 12.85 -2.35 32.39
N ILE A 130 13.39 -3.54 32.06
CA ILE A 130 13.78 -3.92 30.70
C ILE A 130 12.55 -4.31 29.86
N LEU A 131 11.58 -4.98 30.49
CA LEU A 131 10.45 -5.60 29.79
C LEU A 131 9.12 -4.84 29.94
N SER A 132 9.09 -3.78 30.76
CA SER A 132 7.90 -2.97 30.99
C SER A 132 7.30 -2.42 29.70
N GLU A 133 8.14 -1.93 28.78
CA GLU A 133 7.70 -1.35 27.51
C GLU A 133 7.10 -2.36 26.53
N THR A 134 7.35 -3.66 26.73
CA THR A 134 6.84 -4.76 25.89
C THR A 134 6.00 -5.76 26.69
N GLU A 135 5.43 -5.32 27.80
CA GLU A 135 4.49 -6.10 28.63
C GLU A 135 5.04 -7.49 29.03
N GLY A 136 6.35 -7.57 29.33
CA GLY A 136 7.01 -8.81 29.73
C GLY A 136 7.54 -9.67 28.58
N VAL A 137 7.29 -9.30 27.31
CA VAL A 137 7.72 -10.07 26.14
C VAL A 137 9.06 -9.57 25.61
N VAL A 138 10.05 -10.44 25.39
CA VAL A 138 11.35 -10.04 24.82
C VAL A 138 11.24 -9.88 23.31
N VAL A 139 11.32 -8.65 22.81
CA VAL A 139 11.18 -8.30 21.38
C VAL A 139 12.50 -7.82 20.78
N PHE A 140 13.31 -7.10 21.55
CA PHE A 140 14.48 -6.38 21.04
C PHE A 140 15.83 -7.00 21.42
N HIS A 141 16.83 -6.84 20.54
CA HIS A 141 18.22 -7.21 20.84
C HIS A 141 18.72 -6.51 22.10
N GLU A 142 18.38 -5.25 22.26
CA GLU A 142 18.74 -4.40 23.39
C GLU A 142 18.16 -4.94 24.72
N GLN A 143 16.98 -5.59 24.68
CA GLN A 143 16.42 -6.26 25.85
C GLN A 143 17.24 -7.50 26.21
N VAL A 144 17.65 -8.32 25.23
CA VAL A 144 18.52 -9.47 25.48
C VAL A 144 19.87 -9.05 26.06
N ILE A 145 20.50 -8.03 25.48
CA ILE A 145 21.77 -7.48 25.98
C ILE A 145 21.60 -7.03 27.44
N SER A 146 20.52 -6.32 27.75
CA SER A 146 20.22 -5.83 29.10
C SER A 146 19.95 -6.97 30.08
N ILE A 147 19.18 -8.00 29.67
CA ILE A 147 18.91 -9.18 30.50
C ILE A 147 20.22 -9.89 30.86
N ILE A 148 21.06 -10.19 29.88
CA ILE A 148 22.35 -10.87 30.09
C ILE A 148 23.22 -10.03 31.04
N SER A 149 23.35 -8.73 30.78
CA SER A 149 24.16 -7.82 31.60
C SER A 149 23.67 -7.75 33.05
N VAL A 150 22.36 -7.56 33.29
CA VAL A 150 21.79 -7.47 34.64
C VAL A 150 21.96 -8.78 35.41
N MET A 151 21.66 -9.90 34.76
CA MET A 151 21.66 -11.20 35.42
C MET A 151 23.06 -11.75 35.70
N THR A 152 24.07 -11.35 34.92
CA THR A 152 25.43 -11.89 35.06
C THR A 152 26.44 -10.85 35.56
N GLY A 153 26.08 -9.57 35.57
CA GLY A 153 26.94 -8.46 36.02
C GLY A 153 27.99 -8.02 35.00
N ILE A 154 28.00 -8.55 33.78
CA ILE A 154 28.94 -8.14 32.74
C ILE A 154 28.55 -6.81 32.08
N SER A 155 29.48 -6.19 31.35
CA SER A 155 29.21 -4.98 30.59
C SER A 155 28.26 -5.23 29.42
N LEU A 156 27.56 -4.18 28.97
CA LEU A 156 26.67 -4.24 27.79
C LEU A 156 27.42 -4.68 26.52
N ALA A 157 28.68 -4.28 26.37
CA ALA A 157 29.51 -4.69 25.23
C ALA A 157 29.77 -6.20 25.23
N ALA A 158 30.18 -6.75 26.38
CA ALA A 158 30.37 -8.20 26.53
C ALA A 158 29.03 -8.96 26.38
N ALA A 159 27.92 -8.37 26.83
CA ALA A 159 26.59 -8.95 26.63
C ALA A 159 26.16 -8.98 25.15
N ASP A 160 26.53 -8.00 24.32
CA ASP A 160 26.30 -8.06 22.87
C ASP A 160 27.13 -9.16 22.19
N GLU A 161 28.36 -9.40 22.63
CA GLU A 161 29.16 -10.55 22.15
C GLU A 161 28.44 -11.88 22.45
N LYS A 162 27.90 -12.03 23.67
CA LYS A 162 27.09 -13.20 24.03
C LYS A 162 25.82 -13.29 23.17
N ARG A 163 25.12 -12.17 22.94
CA ARG A 163 23.94 -12.13 22.07
C ARG A 163 24.28 -12.52 20.63
N ARG A 164 25.42 -12.10 20.09
CA ARG A 164 25.91 -12.52 18.74
C ARG A 164 26.11 -14.04 18.68
N ALA A 165 26.73 -14.62 19.70
CA ALA A 165 26.97 -16.06 19.79
C ALA A 165 25.68 -16.90 19.85
N LEU A 166 24.53 -16.32 20.21
CA LEU A 166 23.24 -17.03 20.16
C LEU A 166 22.78 -17.35 18.73
N GLY A 167 23.40 -16.77 17.69
CA GLY A 167 22.97 -16.91 16.29
C GLY A 167 23.00 -18.35 15.74
N ASP A 168 23.80 -19.24 16.34
CA ASP A 168 23.86 -20.65 15.96
C ASP A 168 23.79 -21.59 17.18
N LYS A 169 23.61 -22.89 16.92
CA LYS A 169 23.43 -23.89 17.98
C LYS A 169 24.67 -24.11 18.85
N ALA A 170 25.87 -23.99 18.27
CA ALA A 170 27.11 -24.22 19.01
C ALA A 170 27.35 -23.06 19.98
N GLY A 171 27.24 -21.83 19.49
CA GLY A 171 27.35 -20.63 20.32
C GLY A 171 26.23 -20.54 21.36
N GLN A 172 25.00 -20.99 21.06
CA GLN A 172 23.95 -21.14 22.08
C GLN A 172 24.37 -22.06 23.23
N GLN A 173 25.03 -23.18 22.96
CA GLN A 173 25.46 -24.11 24.00
C GLN A 173 26.61 -23.49 24.83
N GLU A 174 27.59 -22.85 24.19
CA GLU A 174 28.69 -22.17 24.89
C GLU A 174 28.18 -21.06 25.81
N VAL A 175 27.24 -20.24 25.33
CA VAL A 175 26.62 -19.20 26.16
C VAL A 175 25.77 -19.81 27.27
N CYS A 176 25.09 -20.95 27.04
CA CYS A 176 24.33 -21.67 28.07
C CYS A 176 25.23 -22.08 29.24
N ASP A 177 26.33 -22.76 28.92
CA ASP A 177 27.25 -23.34 29.91
C ASP A 177 27.89 -22.26 30.77
N TRP A 178 28.06 -21.06 30.22
CA TRP A 178 28.54 -19.88 30.93
C TRP A 178 27.44 -19.12 31.70
N PHE A 179 26.25 -18.96 31.12
CA PHE A 179 25.17 -18.13 31.67
C PHE A 179 24.63 -18.67 32.98
N PHE A 180 24.46 -19.99 33.08
CA PHE A 180 23.90 -20.63 34.29
C PHE A 180 24.78 -20.39 35.54
N PRO A 181 26.10 -20.68 35.52
CA PRO A 181 26.98 -20.33 36.63
C PRO A 181 26.99 -18.84 36.94
N ALA A 182 27.13 -17.98 35.92
CA ALA A 182 27.25 -16.54 36.11
C ALA A 182 25.99 -15.92 36.76
N ALA A 183 24.80 -16.37 36.35
CA ALA A 183 23.55 -15.92 36.97
C ALA A 183 23.36 -16.51 38.39
N THR A 184 23.82 -17.74 38.63
CA THR A 184 23.77 -18.34 39.96
C THR A 184 24.65 -17.58 40.95
N GLU A 185 25.85 -17.15 40.56
CA GLU A 185 26.75 -16.32 41.38
C GLU A 185 26.15 -14.98 41.76
N ARG A 186 25.23 -14.45 40.95
CA ARG A 186 24.47 -13.23 41.20
C ARG A 186 23.24 -13.43 42.11
N GLY A 187 22.95 -14.67 42.49
CA GLY A 187 21.90 -15.03 43.44
C GLY A 187 20.55 -15.37 42.81
N TYR A 188 20.47 -15.57 41.49
CA TYR A 188 19.22 -15.99 40.84
C TYR A 188 18.93 -17.47 41.06
N GLU A 189 17.66 -17.81 41.34
CA GLU A 189 17.23 -19.19 41.48
C GLU A 189 17.28 -19.94 40.14
N LEU A 190 17.61 -21.24 40.18
CA LEU A 190 17.73 -22.07 38.98
C LEU A 190 16.46 -22.07 38.10
N LYS A 191 15.28 -21.98 38.72
CA LYS A 191 13.99 -21.90 38.01
C LYS A 191 13.90 -20.64 37.15
N VAL A 192 14.29 -19.49 37.71
CA VAL A 192 14.31 -18.20 37.02
C VAL A 192 15.33 -18.21 35.89
N ILE A 193 16.53 -18.75 36.14
CA ILE A 193 17.60 -18.87 35.14
C ILE A 193 17.14 -19.72 33.96
N THR A 194 16.48 -20.85 34.23
CA THR A 194 16.01 -21.78 33.20
C THR A 194 14.93 -21.15 32.34
N GLU A 195 13.95 -20.49 32.95
CA GLU A 195 12.87 -19.81 32.23
C GLU A 195 13.40 -18.69 31.32
N ILE A 196 14.33 -17.87 31.83
CA ILE A 196 14.95 -16.79 31.04
C ILE A 196 15.82 -17.36 29.93
N TRP A 197 16.57 -18.43 30.21
CA TRP A 197 17.38 -19.08 29.20
C TRP A 197 16.54 -19.65 28.05
N ASP A 198 15.39 -20.24 28.34
CA ASP A 198 14.45 -20.71 27.30
C ASP A 198 13.97 -19.55 26.41
N VAL A 199 13.70 -18.38 27.00
CA VAL A 199 13.37 -17.16 26.26
C VAL A 199 14.54 -16.70 25.39
N LEU A 200 15.76 -16.60 25.94
CA LEU A 200 16.97 -16.19 25.23
C LEU A 200 17.31 -17.12 24.07
N ARG A 201 17.20 -18.43 24.28
CA ARG A 201 17.44 -19.46 23.25
C ARG A 201 16.41 -19.37 22.13
N ALA A 202 15.13 -19.20 22.46
CA ALA A 202 14.09 -19.02 21.44
C ALA A 202 14.35 -17.75 20.61
N PHE A 203 14.72 -16.66 21.28
CA PHE A 203 14.90 -15.34 20.69
C PHE A 203 15.96 -15.27 19.58
N ALA A 204 16.99 -16.12 19.64
CA ALA A 204 18.07 -16.12 18.66
C ALA A 204 17.62 -16.32 17.20
N SER A 205 16.41 -16.87 17.01
CA SER A 205 15.84 -17.08 15.67
C SER A 205 15.03 -15.90 15.13
N PHE A 206 14.73 -14.87 15.95
CA PHE A 206 13.73 -13.85 15.58
C PHE A 206 13.85 -12.48 16.24
N GLY A 207 14.89 -12.24 17.05
CA GLY A 207 15.13 -10.94 17.64
C GLY A 207 15.27 -9.80 16.63
N PHE A 208 14.96 -8.58 17.06
CA PHE A 208 15.05 -7.41 16.21
C PHE A 208 15.79 -6.24 16.87
N CYS A 209 16.52 -5.46 16.06
CA CYS A 209 17.27 -4.30 16.52
C CYS A 209 16.30 -3.13 16.77
N LYS A 210 16.19 -2.66 18.01
CA LYS A 210 15.28 -1.56 18.37
C LYS A 210 15.66 -0.27 17.67
N ALA A 211 16.95 0.06 17.61
CA ALA A 211 17.40 1.27 16.90
C ALA A 211 16.95 1.30 15.43
N HIS A 212 17.04 0.14 14.75
CA HIS A 212 16.57 0.00 13.38
C HIS A 212 15.03 0.07 13.29
N ALA A 213 14.31 -0.57 14.22
CA ALA A 213 12.84 -0.47 14.32
C ALA A 213 12.38 0.98 14.47
N THR A 214 13.03 1.73 15.37
CA THR A 214 12.76 3.16 15.63
C THR A 214 12.99 4.01 14.38
N ALA A 215 14.09 3.78 13.66
CA ALA A 215 14.38 4.48 12.42
C ALA A 215 13.33 4.23 11.32
N PHE A 216 12.68 3.06 11.32
CA PHE A 216 11.59 2.73 10.38
C PHE A 216 10.23 3.22 10.86
N ALA A 217 10.01 3.29 12.18
CA ALA A 217 8.79 3.83 12.76
C ALA A 217 8.62 5.33 12.45
N LEU A 218 9.71 6.07 12.29
CA LEU A 218 9.66 7.49 11.93
C LEU A 218 8.99 7.75 10.56
N PRO A 219 9.44 7.19 9.42
CA PRO A 219 8.74 7.35 8.15
C PRO A 219 7.35 6.70 8.14
N THR A 220 7.09 5.67 8.95
CA THR A 220 5.74 5.15 9.17
C THR A 220 4.83 6.21 9.80
N TYR A 221 5.31 6.90 10.83
CA TYR A 221 4.57 7.97 11.48
C TYR A 221 4.41 9.19 10.56
N GLN A 222 5.48 9.64 9.90
CA GLN A 222 5.45 10.78 8.97
C GLN A 222 4.49 10.55 7.80
N SER A 223 4.48 9.35 7.21
CA SER A 223 3.52 9.01 6.15
C SER A 223 2.08 8.99 6.66
N ALA A 224 1.83 8.50 7.88
CA ALA A 224 0.52 8.56 8.51
C ALA A 224 0.08 10.00 8.80
N TRP A 225 1.00 10.84 9.30
CA TRP A 225 0.75 12.25 9.59
C TRP A 225 0.40 13.02 8.31
N LEU A 226 1.18 12.83 7.24
CA LEU A 226 0.87 13.42 5.93
C LEU A 226 -0.47 12.97 5.40
N LYS A 227 -0.80 11.67 5.51
CA LYS A 227 -2.11 11.16 5.11
C LYS A 227 -3.26 11.75 5.94
N THR A 228 -3.02 12.07 7.21
CA THR A 228 -4.02 12.65 8.11
C THR A 228 -4.25 14.13 7.80
N HIS A 229 -3.18 14.92 7.69
CA HIS A 229 -3.24 16.38 7.65
C HIS A 229 -3.15 16.97 6.25
N HIS A 230 -2.50 16.28 5.31
CA HIS A 230 -2.31 16.70 3.91
C HIS A 230 -2.59 15.53 2.94
N PRO A 231 -3.80 14.95 2.95
CA PRO A 231 -4.11 13.71 2.24
C PRO A 231 -3.88 13.80 0.73
N ALA A 232 -4.18 14.94 0.09
CA ALA A 232 -3.96 15.13 -1.33
C ALA A 232 -2.46 15.10 -1.70
N ALA A 233 -1.62 15.74 -0.88
CA ALA A 233 -0.17 15.74 -1.05
C ALA A 233 0.41 14.33 -0.87
N PHE A 234 -0.05 13.62 0.15
CA PHE A 234 0.35 12.24 0.40
C PHE A 234 0.03 11.33 -0.78
N ILE A 235 -1.23 11.34 -1.27
CA ILE A 235 -1.65 10.52 -2.41
C ILE A 235 -0.85 10.88 -3.68
N ALA A 236 -0.63 12.17 -3.95
CA ALA A 236 0.19 12.60 -5.09
C ALA A 236 1.63 12.05 -4.99
N GLY A 237 2.25 12.10 -3.80
CA GLY A 237 3.60 11.54 -3.59
C GLY A 237 3.67 10.04 -3.82
N ILE A 238 2.71 9.29 -3.29
CA ILE A 238 2.63 7.82 -3.45
C ILE A 238 2.40 7.43 -4.91
N LEU A 239 1.52 8.12 -5.63
CA LEU A 239 1.22 7.82 -7.04
C LEU A 239 2.40 8.13 -7.97
N THR A 240 3.18 9.17 -7.65
CA THR A 240 4.42 9.55 -8.38
C THR A 240 5.53 8.52 -8.16
N HIS A 241 5.78 8.10 -6.92
CA HIS A 241 6.92 7.24 -6.57
C HIS A 241 6.60 5.74 -6.42
N ASP A 242 5.54 5.29 -7.09
CA ASP A 242 5.01 3.92 -7.11
C ASP A 242 4.47 3.42 -5.75
N PRO A 243 3.16 3.11 -5.64
CA PRO A 243 2.54 2.57 -4.43
C PRO A 243 3.08 1.20 -3.97
N GLY A 244 3.86 0.48 -4.78
CA GLY A 244 4.52 -0.74 -4.34
C GLY A 244 3.60 -1.96 -4.33
N MET A 245 3.08 -2.37 -3.16
CA MET A 245 2.28 -3.60 -3.03
C MET A 245 0.95 -3.53 -3.80
N TYR A 246 0.39 -2.33 -3.92
CA TYR A 246 -0.97 -2.13 -4.41
C TYR A 246 -0.98 -1.41 -5.77
N PRO A 247 -1.95 -1.72 -6.65
CA PRO A 247 -2.09 -1.01 -7.91
C PRO A 247 -2.54 0.44 -7.68
N LYS A 248 -2.11 1.37 -8.55
CA LYS A 248 -2.49 2.80 -8.48
C LYS A 248 -4.00 3.00 -8.39
N ARG A 249 -4.78 2.17 -9.08
CA ARG A 249 -6.25 2.17 -9.01
C ARG A 249 -6.80 2.12 -7.57
N LEU A 250 -6.23 1.27 -6.71
CA LEU A 250 -6.66 1.19 -5.32
C LEU A 250 -6.38 2.50 -4.54
N LEU A 251 -5.30 3.19 -4.87
CA LEU A 251 -4.95 4.47 -4.23
C LEU A 251 -5.90 5.59 -4.67
N LEU A 252 -6.49 5.50 -5.86
CA LEU A 252 -7.56 6.40 -6.27
C LEU A 252 -8.82 6.17 -5.44
N ASP A 253 -9.17 4.91 -5.16
CA ASP A 253 -10.30 4.59 -4.28
C ASP A 253 -10.05 5.03 -2.83
N GLU A 254 -8.82 4.91 -2.35
CA GLU A 254 -8.40 5.48 -1.07
C GLU A 254 -8.57 7.00 -1.06
N ALA A 255 -8.14 7.69 -2.11
CA ALA A 255 -8.29 9.14 -2.25
C ALA A 255 -9.77 9.57 -2.15
N ARG A 256 -10.67 8.87 -2.86
CA ARG A 256 -12.12 9.13 -2.80
C ARG A 256 -12.68 8.95 -1.39
N GLN A 257 -12.24 7.92 -0.67
CA GLN A 257 -12.72 7.63 0.69
C GLN A 257 -12.26 8.63 1.74
N ILE A 258 -11.09 9.25 1.54
CA ILE A 258 -10.57 10.30 2.41
C ILE A 258 -10.98 11.71 1.94
N GLY A 259 -11.86 11.81 0.94
CA GLY A 259 -12.43 13.09 0.46
C GLY A 259 -11.52 13.88 -0.48
N VAL A 260 -10.49 13.25 -1.05
CA VAL A 260 -9.60 13.87 -2.05
C VAL A 260 -10.17 13.63 -3.45
N GLY A 261 -10.35 14.71 -4.20
CA GLY A 261 -10.81 14.64 -5.59
C GLY A 261 -9.77 14.01 -6.51
N ILE A 262 -10.21 13.48 -7.65
CA ILE A 262 -9.31 13.01 -8.71
C ILE A 262 -9.59 13.85 -9.94
N ALA A 263 -8.61 14.66 -10.34
CA ALA A 263 -8.75 15.49 -11.52
C ALA A 263 -8.21 14.72 -12.74
N PRO A 264 -8.99 14.58 -13.82
CA PRO A 264 -8.64 13.74 -14.97
C PRO A 264 -7.38 14.26 -15.69
N LEU A 265 -6.84 13.47 -16.60
CA LEU A 265 -5.74 13.95 -17.43
C LEU A 265 -6.19 15.19 -18.23
N ASP A 266 -5.33 16.17 -18.42
CA ASP A 266 -5.63 17.37 -19.22
C ASP A 266 -4.36 17.86 -19.92
N ILE A 267 -4.43 18.10 -21.23
CA ILE A 267 -3.26 18.49 -22.03
C ILE A 267 -2.59 19.79 -21.58
N ASN A 268 -3.32 20.67 -20.88
CA ASN A 268 -2.88 22.00 -20.47
C ASN A 268 -2.60 22.12 -18.97
N ARG A 269 -3.13 21.20 -18.15
CA ARG A 269 -2.98 21.22 -16.67
C ARG A 269 -2.13 20.08 -16.11
N SER A 270 -2.08 18.93 -16.78
CA SER A 270 -1.29 17.80 -16.30
C SER A 270 0.21 18.06 -16.45
N SER A 271 0.99 17.47 -15.54
CA SER A 271 2.46 17.57 -15.49
C SER A 271 3.10 16.19 -15.64
N ALA A 272 4.43 16.11 -15.54
CA ALA A 272 5.16 14.84 -15.53
C ALA A 272 4.74 13.96 -14.34
N ASP A 273 4.54 14.58 -13.18
CA ASP A 273 4.20 13.93 -11.92
C ASP A 273 2.78 14.31 -11.45
N TYR A 274 2.26 13.56 -10.48
CA TYR A 274 0.95 13.82 -9.90
C TYR A 274 1.02 15.09 -9.06
N ARG A 275 0.07 16.00 -9.26
CA ARG A 275 0.05 17.30 -8.58
C ARG A 275 -1.30 17.60 -7.97
N ILE A 276 -1.28 18.41 -6.92
CA ILE A 276 -2.48 18.91 -6.27
C ILE A 276 -3.06 20.06 -7.11
N GLU A 277 -4.35 19.98 -7.39
CA GLU A 277 -5.14 21.04 -7.99
C GLU A 277 -6.25 21.47 -7.03
N ARG A 278 -6.29 22.76 -6.72
CA ARG A 278 -7.37 23.34 -5.92
C ARG A 278 -8.61 23.48 -6.78
N THR A 279 -9.69 22.82 -6.38
CA THR A 279 -11.01 22.94 -7.00
C THR A 279 -11.99 23.61 -6.03
N LEU A 280 -13.17 23.98 -6.53
CA LEU A 280 -14.23 24.53 -5.67
C LEU A 280 -14.72 23.50 -4.62
N ASP A 281 -14.61 22.21 -4.94
CA ASP A 281 -15.05 21.10 -4.10
C ASP A 281 -13.94 20.58 -3.15
N GLY A 282 -12.78 21.23 -3.15
CA GLY A 282 -11.60 20.85 -2.35
C GLY A 282 -10.37 20.53 -3.19
N ASP A 283 -9.34 19.98 -2.54
CA ASP A 283 -8.12 19.57 -3.21
C ASP A 283 -8.33 18.27 -4.00
N ALA A 284 -7.83 18.27 -5.24
CA ALA A 284 -7.85 17.11 -6.12
C ALA A 284 -6.44 16.73 -6.57
N VAL A 285 -6.19 15.45 -6.79
CA VAL A 285 -4.94 14.97 -7.39
C VAL A 285 -5.13 14.86 -8.89
N ARG A 286 -4.38 15.67 -9.65
CA ARG A 286 -4.36 15.67 -11.12
C ARG A 286 -3.54 14.49 -11.62
N ILE A 287 -4.15 13.69 -12.51
CA ILE A 287 -3.45 12.58 -13.17
C ILE A 287 -2.28 13.11 -14.00
N ALA A 288 -1.15 12.44 -13.87
CA ALA A 288 0.12 12.81 -14.50
C ALA A 288 0.28 12.18 -15.88
N PHE A 289 1.04 12.84 -16.77
CA PHE A 289 1.39 12.27 -18.07
C PHE A 289 2.20 10.99 -17.94
N SER A 290 3.03 10.83 -16.90
CA SER A 290 3.78 9.58 -16.62
C SER A 290 2.91 8.32 -16.46
N SER A 291 1.59 8.48 -16.35
CA SER A 291 0.64 7.37 -16.22
C SER A 291 0.05 6.91 -17.55
N VAL A 292 0.31 7.63 -18.63
CA VAL A 292 -0.16 7.28 -19.96
C VAL A 292 0.66 6.12 -20.50
N ALA A 293 0.01 5.05 -20.94
CA ALA A 293 0.69 3.92 -21.55
C ALA A 293 1.57 4.37 -22.74
N SER A 294 2.78 3.83 -22.81
CA SER A 294 3.73 4.01 -23.92
C SER A 294 4.30 5.43 -24.11
N ILE A 295 4.07 6.36 -23.18
CA ILE A 295 4.68 7.69 -23.25
C ILE A 295 6.12 7.69 -22.73
N SER A 296 7.01 8.40 -23.41
CA SER A 296 8.40 8.57 -22.97
C SER A 296 8.62 9.88 -22.20
N GLU A 297 9.66 9.95 -21.37
CA GLU A 297 10.05 11.19 -20.66
C GLU A 297 10.32 12.35 -21.64
N LYS A 298 10.83 12.05 -22.83
CA LYS A 298 11.06 13.03 -23.90
C LYS A 298 9.75 13.63 -24.41
N GLU A 299 8.74 12.78 -24.66
CA GLU A 299 7.41 13.23 -25.06
C GLU A 299 6.74 14.04 -23.95
N ILE A 300 6.83 13.60 -22.68
CA ILE A 300 6.31 14.36 -21.53
C ILE A 300 6.93 15.76 -21.48
N THR A 301 8.26 15.84 -21.56
CA THR A 301 8.99 17.11 -21.50
C THR A 301 8.57 18.03 -22.65
N SER A 302 8.45 17.48 -23.86
CA SER A 302 8.02 18.22 -25.05
C SER A 302 6.57 18.71 -24.94
N ILE A 303 5.66 17.84 -24.46
CA ILE A 303 4.24 18.18 -24.23
C ILE A 303 4.14 19.35 -23.25
N ILE A 304 4.84 19.28 -22.11
CA ILE A 304 4.80 20.34 -21.09
C ILE A 304 5.37 21.64 -21.62
N ALA A 305 6.51 21.60 -22.34
CA ALA A 305 7.12 22.79 -22.93
C ALA A 305 6.22 23.48 -23.98
N GLY A 306 5.33 22.72 -24.63
CA GLY A 306 4.37 23.22 -25.59
C GLY A 306 3.05 23.74 -25.00
N GLN A 307 2.81 23.63 -23.69
CA GLN A 307 1.59 24.18 -23.08
C GLN A 307 1.56 25.73 -23.11
N PRO A 308 0.39 26.38 -23.23
CA PRO A 308 -0.92 25.80 -23.48
C PRO A 308 -1.19 25.53 -24.98
N TYR A 309 -2.07 24.57 -25.24
CA TYR A 309 -2.59 24.16 -26.53
C TYR A 309 -4.02 24.65 -26.72
N ILE A 310 -4.32 25.06 -27.95
CA ILE A 310 -5.63 25.60 -28.34
C ILE A 310 -6.58 24.49 -28.78
N ASP A 311 -6.08 23.53 -29.57
CA ASP A 311 -6.83 22.40 -30.15
C ASP A 311 -5.93 21.19 -30.44
N LEU A 312 -6.53 20.13 -30.96
CA LEU A 312 -5.82 18.90 -31.32
C LEU A 312 -4.79 19.12 -32.46
N ALA A 313 -5.07 20.04 -33.40
CA ALA A 313 -4.15 20.33 -34.49
C ALA A 313 -2.89 21.06 -33.98
N ASP A 314 -3.07 22.02 -33.07
CA ASP A 314 -1.98 22.71 -32.40
C ASP A 314 -1.16 21.76 -31.52
N PHE A 315 -1.83 20.87 -30.78
CA PHE A 315 -1.18 19.81 -30.01
C PHE A 315 -0.36 18.88 -30.91
N TYR A 316 -0.94 18.36 -31.99
CA TYR A 316 -0.28 17.45 -32.91
C TYR A 316 1.00 18.05 -33.51
N ARG A 317 0.95 19.34 -33.88
CA ARG A 317 2.08 20.06 -34.49
C ARG A 317 3.20 20.38 -33.48
N ARG A 318 2.86 20.76 -32.26
CA ARG A 318 3.83 21.32 -31.27
C ARG A 318 4.34 20.28 -30.27
N SER A 319 3.53 19.29 -29.90
CA SER A 319 3.86 18.36 -28.81
C SER A 319 5.01 17.41 -29.13
N GLY A 320 5.18 17.03 -30.40
CA GLY A 320 6.10 15.96 -30.80
C GLY A 320 5.70 14.57 -30.27
N ALA A 321 4.46 14.42 -29.79
CA ALA A 321 3.95 13.15 -29.26
C ALA A 321 3.71 12.13 -30.38
N SER A 322 4.02 10.87 -30.11
CA SER A 322 3.77 9.78 -31.05
C SER A 322 2.28 9.45 -31.19
N THR A 323 1.92 8.81 -32.30
CA THR A 323 0.54 8.37 -32.58
C THR A 323 -0.12 7.59 -31.43
N PRO A 324 0.54 6.57 -30.84
CA PRO A 324 -0.07 5.84 -29.71
C PRO A 324 -0.34 6.72 -28.50
N VAL A 325 0.55 7.68 -28.21
CA VAL A 325 0.38 8.61 -27.09
C VAL A 325 -0.81 9.53 -27.34
N ILE A 326 -0.95 10.10 -28.55
CA ILE A 326 -2.07 10.98 -28.88
C ILE A 326 -3.40 10.22 -28.80
N GLU A 327 -3.48 9.02 -29.35
CA GLU A 327 -4.67 8.17 -29.23
C GLU A 327 -5.00 7.86 -27.77
N ASN A 328 -4.00 7.58 -26.94
CA ASN A 328 -4.19 7.37 -25.51
C ASN A 328 -4.72 8.61 -24.80
N LEU A 329 -4.18 9.79 -25.11
CA LEU A 329 -4.63 11.08 -24.56
C LEU A 329 -6.08 11.39 -24.96
N ILE A 330 -6.46 11.16 -26.23
CA ILE A 330 -7.84 11.34 -26.70
C ILE A 330 -8.79 10.39 -25.95
N MET A 331 -8.45 9.10 -25.90
CA MET A 331 -9.32 8.07 -25.32
C MET A 331 -9.46 8.16 -23.80
N THR A 332 -8.54 8.83 -23.12
CA THR A 332 -8.57 9.06 -21.67
C THR A 332 -9.19 10.41 -21.29
N GLY A 333 -9.64 11.20 -22.29
CA GLY A 333 -10.30 12.49 -22.05
C GLY A 333 -9.35 13.65 -21.78
N ALA A 334 -8.06 13.54 -22.15
CA ALA A 334 -7.09 14.62 -21.93
C ALA A 334 -7.44 15.93 -22.67
N PHE A 335 -8.26 15.83 -23.71
CA PHE A 335 -8.72 16.95 -24.54
C PHE A 335 -10.10 17.47 -24.12
N ASP A 336 -10.71 16.95 -23.05
CA ASP A 336 -12.09 17.30 -22.64
C ASP A 336 -12.26 18.81 -22.35
N SER A 337 -11.18 19.54 -22.00
CA SER A 337 -11.21 21.00 -21.82
C SER A 337 -11.30 21.81 -23.12
N VAL A 338 -11.03 21.16 -24.26
CA VAL A 338 -10.97 21.78 -25.58
C VAL A 338 -12.06 21.24 -26.50
N HIS A 339 -12.31 19.93 -26.45
CA HIS A 339 -13.39 19.28 -27.19
C HIS A 339 -13.90 18.05 -26.43
N THR A 340 -15.21 17.96 -26.25
CA THR A 340 -15.81 16.94 -25.37
C THR A 340 -16.08 15.60 -26.05
N ASN A 341 -16.09 15.54 -27.39
CA ASN A 341 -16.36 14.30 -28.12
C ASN A 341 -15.06 13.62 -28.59
N GLN A 342 -14.72 12.50 -27.98
CA GLN A 342 -13.50 11.73 -28.27
C GLN A 342 -13.55 11.09 -29.66
N ARG A 343 -14.75 10.73 -30.16
CA ARG A 343 -14.90 10.11 -31.48
C ARG A 343 -14.62 11.10 -32.60
N ASP A 344 -15.05 12.35 -32.44
CA ASP A 344 -14.72 13.45 -33.34
C ASP A 344 -13.20 13.71 -33.36
N LEU A 345 -12.56 13.71 -32.19
CA LEU A 345 -11.11 13.88 -32.07
C LEU A 345 -10.31 12.76 -32.75
N LEU A 346 -10.75 11.50 -32.65
CA LEU A 346 -10.09 10.39 -33.34
C LEU A 346 -10.19 10.49 -34.87
N LEU A 347 -11.35 10.92 -35.39
CA LEU A 347 -11.53 11.14 -36.82
C LEU A 347 -10.67 12.30 -37.31
N HIS A 348 -10.70 13.43 -36.58
CA HIS A 348 -9.87 14.59 -36.87
C HIS A 348 -8.38 14.25 -36.84
N PHE A 349 -7.95 13.42 -35.88
CA PHE A 349 -6.58 12.94 -35.82
C PHE A 349 -6.19 12.14 -37.07
N SER A 350 -7.07 11.28 -37.59
CA SER A 350 -6.84 10.55 -38.84
C SER A 350 -6.70 11.49 -40.04
N ASP A 351 -7.46 12.59 -40.07
CA ASP A 351 -7.37 13.60 -41.13
C ASP A 351 -6.08 14.43 -41.02
N LEU A 352 -5.66 14.75 -39.79
CA LEU A 352 -4.37 15.43 -39.53
C LEU A 352 -3.19 14.59 -39.99
N GLN A 353 -3.21 13.27 -39.77
CA GLN A 353 -2.16 12.36 -40.21
C GLN A 353 -2.04 12.25 -41.74
N LYS A 354 -3.16 12.41 -42.46
CA LYS A 354 -3.18 12.42 -43.93
C LYS A 354 -2.82 13.79 -44.51
N SER A 355 -2.85 14.84 -43.70
CA SER A 355 -2.63 16.21 -44.14
C SER A 355 -1.13 16.52 -44.29
N PRO A 356 -0.71 17.17 -45.40
CA PRO A 356 0.68 17.60 -45.60
C PRO A 356 1.13 18.69 -44.61
N VAL A 357 0.20 19.26 -43.82
CA VAL A 357 0.48 20.26 -42.76
C VAL A 357 1.25 19.65 -41.58
N ALA A 358 1.25 18.32 -41.42
CA ALA A 358 1.88 17.60 -40.30
C ALA A 358 3.40 17.75 -40.19
N HIS A 359 4.10 18.13 -41.27
CA HIS A 359 5.56 18.04 -41.37
C HIS A 359 6.30 19.38 -41.48
N LEU A 360 5.63 20.52 -41.26
CA LEU A 360 6.25 21.84 -41.43
C LEU A 360 6.83 22.37 -40.09
N PRO A 361 8.15 22.59 -39.98
CA PRO A 361 8.75 23.20 -38.79
C PRO A 361 8.30 24.66 -38.64
N GLY A 362 8.11 25.09 -37.38
CA GLY A 362 7.37 26.29 -36.96
C GLY A 362 7.91 27.67 -37.32
N SER A 363 8.66 27.82 -38.41
CA SER A 363 9.19 29.12 -38.88
C SER A 363 8.88 29.46 -40.35
N GLN A 364 8.21 28.59 -41.11
CA GLN A 364 7.74 28.93 -42.47
C GLN A 364 6.27 29.39 -42.45
N MET A 365 6.03 30.61 -42.94
CA MET A 365 4.70 31.15 -43.20
C MET A 365 3.95 30.22 -44.17
N THR A 366 2.89 29.59 -43.70
CA THR A 366 2.00 28.70 -44.46
C THR A 366 1.11 29.52 -45.41
N PHE A 367 1.63 29.85 -46.59
CA PHE A 367 0.77 30.24 -47.71
C PHE A 367 0.02 29.01 -48.22
N GLY A 368 -1.22 28.81 -47.74
CA GLY A 368 -2.24 28.02 -48.46
C GLY A 368 -2.64 26.65 -47.91
N PHE A 369 -2.11 26.17 -46.78
CA PHE A 369 -2.56 24.91 -46.17
C PHE A 369 -3.00 25.14 -44.72
N ALA A 370 -4.30 25.37 -44.53
CA ALA A 370 -4.92 25.32 -43.21
C ALA A 370 -5.03 23.85 -42.76
N ALA A 371 -4.89 23.60 -41.45
CA ALA A 371 -5.25 22.30 -40.90
C ALA A 371 -6.73 21.99 -41.23
N PRO A 372 -7.09 20.72 -41.51
CA PRO A 372 -8.49 20.35 -41.68
C PRO A 372 -9.28 20.81 -40.46
N ALA A 373 -10.44 21.42 -40.70
CA ALA A 373 -11.33 21.84 -39.63
C ALA A 373 -11.80 20.61 -38.86
N LEU A 374 -11.94 20.72 -37.54
CA LEU A 374 -12.59 19.70 -36.75
C LEU A 374 -14.09 19.74 -37.04
N GLU A 375 -14.60 18.72 -37.72
CA GLU A 375 -16.01 18.56 -38.03
C GLU A 375 -16.66 17.58 -37.05
N SER A 376 -17.89 17.87 -36.63
CA SER A 376 -18.63 16.93 -35.79
C SER A 376 -19.10 15.76 -36.64
N SER A 377 -18.77 14.54 -36.22
CA SER A 377 -19.18 13.31 -36.91
C SER A 377 -20.66 12.97 -36.70
N GLY A 378 -21.35 13.64 -35.77
CA GLY A 378 -22.69 13.29 -35.31
C GLY A 378 -22.74 12.01 -34.46
N LEU A 379 -21.59 11.36 -34.19
CA LEU A 379 -21.51 10.21 -33.31
C LEU A 379 -21.65 10.65 -31.85
N GLN A 380 -22.38 9.85 -31.07
CA GLN A 380 -22.50 10.07 -29.63
C GLN A 380 -21.12 9.97 -28.95
N PRO A 381 -20.81 10.84 -27.97
CA PRO A 381 -19.63 10.71 -27.13
C PRO A 381 -19.56 9.35 -26.43
N LEU A 382 -18.38 8.99 -25.91
CA LEU A 382 -18.23 7.77 -25.13
C LEU A 382 -19.15 7.83 -23.91
N ASN A 383 -19.88 6.73 -23.66
CA ASN A 383 -20.62 6.63 -22.41
C ASN A 383 -19.67 6.38 -21.23
N VAL A 384 -20.17 6.53 -20.00
CA VAL A 384 -19.35 6.41 -18.78
C VAL A 384 -18.65 5.04 -18.69
N ALA A 385 -19.29 3.94 -19.09
CA ALA A 385 -18.68 2.62 -19.06
C ALA A 385 -17.56 2.46 -20.10
N GLU A 386 -17.71 3.03 -21.28
CA GLU A 386 -16.67 3.07 -22.31
C GLU A 386 -15.49 3.95 -21.88
N LYS A 387 -15.76 5.07 -21.19
CA LYS A 387 -14.73 5.95 -20.62
C LYS A 387 -13.90 5.22 -19.56
N VAL A 388 -14.56 4.64 -18.55
CA VAL A 388 -13.86 3.88 -17.49
C VAL A 388 -13.07 2.70 -18.06
N ARG A 389 -13.62 1.97 -19.04
CA ARG A 389 -12.88 0.90 -19.71
C ARG A 389 -11.61 1.42 -20.37
N SER A 390 -11.69 2.56 -21.07
CA SER A 390 -10.55 3.19 -21.74
C SER A 390 -9.51 3.67 -20.74
N GLU A 391 -9.93 4.24 -19.60
CA GLU A 391 -9.05 4.64 -18.51
C GLU A 391 -8.30 3.43 -17.92
N VAL A 392 -8.99 2.32 -17.66
CA VAL A 392 -8.37 1.11 -17.11
C VAL A 392 -7.38 0.49 -18.11
N GLU A 393 -7.75 0.42 -19.39
CA GLU A 393 -6.89 -0.16 -20.44
C GLU A 393 -5.63 0.69 -20.70
N ARG A 394 -5.72 2.03 -20.61
CA ARG A 394 -4.65 2.95 -21.06
C ARG A 394 -3.89 3.62 -19.92
N LEU A 395 -4.49 3.73 -18.75
CA LEU A 395 -3.89 4.31 -17.55
C LEU A 395 -3.72 3.29 -16.41
N GLY A 396 -4.38 2.13 -16.49
CA GLY A 396 -4.42 1.17 -15.38
C GLY A 396 -5.25 1.64 -14.19
N MET A 397 -6.12 2.63 -14.37
CA MET A 397 -6.87 3.34 -13.33
C MET A 397 -8.30 3.61 -13.78
N ASP A 398 -9.27 3.60 -12.87
CA ASP A 398 -10.68 3.91 -13.14
C ASP A 398 -11.03 5.32 -12.65
N VAL A 399 -10.45 6.34 -13.28
CA VAL A 399 -10.47 7.75 -12.86
C VAL A 399 -11.89 8.31 -12.71
N THR A 400 -12.78 8.06 -13.68
CA THR A 400 -14.14 8.63 -13.69
C THR A 400 -15.00 8.06 -12.56
N GLN A 401 -15.05 6.74 -12.40
CA GLN A 401 -15.76 6.07 -11.29
C GLN A 401 -15.29 4.62 -11.12
N HIS A 402 -15.41 4.09 -9.91
CA HIS A 402 -14.99 2.73 -9.59
C HIS A 402 -15.71 1.67 -10.42
N MET A 403 -15.00 0.64 -10.90
CA MET A 403 -15.57 -0.40 -11.77
C MET A 403 -16.78 -1.15 -11.18
N LEU A 404 -16.86 -1.31 -9.86
CA LEU A 404 -18.01 -2.00 -9.25
C LEU A 404 -19.29 -1.16 -9.24
N SER A 405 -19.21 0.15 -9.48
CA SER A 405 -20.40 1.02 -9.52
C SER A 405 -21.44 0.56 -10.55
N PHE A 406 -21.00 0.02 -11.69
CA PHE A 406 -21.88 -0.53 -12.73
C PHE A 406 -22.67 -1.77 -12.28
N TYR A 407 -22.23 -2.44 -11.22
CA TYR A 407 -22.86 -3.63 -10.66
C TYR A 407 -23.70 -3.32 -9.40
N ALA A 408 -23.76 -2.06 -8.96
CA ALA A 408 -24.41 -1.68 -7.70
C ALA A 408 -25.87 -2.16 -7.57
N PRO A 409 -26.75 -2.06 -8.59
CA PRO A 409 -28.12 -2.58 -8.49
C PRO A 409 -28.16 -4.09 -8.19
N PHE A 410 -27.30 -4.85 -8.86
CA PHE A 410 -27.19 -6.29 -8.66
C PHE A 410 -26.63 -6.64 -7.29
N LEU A 411 -25.54 -5.97 -6.88
CA LEU A 411 -24.90 -6.19 -5.57
C LEU A 411 -25.87 -5.90 -4.42
N ASN A 412 -26.66 -4.83 -4.53
CA ASN A 412 -27.71 -4.51 -3.57
C ASN A 412 -28.82 -5.57 -3.56
N ALA A 413 -29.26 -6.06 -4.73
CA ALA A 413 -30.31 -7.07 -4.84
C ALA A 413 -29.91 -8.41 -4.20
N ILE A 414 -28.64 -8.81 -4.29
CA ILE A 414 -28.14 -10.04 -3.67
C ILE A 414 -27.68 -9.85 -2.21
N GLY A 415 -27.75 -8.64 -1.66
CA GLY A 415 -27.31 -8.34 -0.30
C GLY A 415 -25.80 -8.45 -0.10
N ALA A 416 -25.00 -8.09 -1.11
CA ALA A 416 -23.55 -8.02 -0.96
C ALA A 416 -23.18 -6.89 0.02
N VAL A 417 -22.28 -7.20 0.94
CA VAL A 417 -21.80 -6.32 2.01
C VAL A 417 -20.60 -5.53 1.48
N LYS A 418 -20.60 -4.21 1.71
CA LYS A 418 -19.45 -3.36 1.40
C LYS A 418 -18.32 -3.62 2.38
N SER A 419 -17.08 -3.46 1.93
CA SER A 419 -15.88 -3.60 2.75
C SER A 419 -15.93 -2.71 4.00
N SER A 420 -16.41 -1.47 3.86
CA SER A 420 -16.61 -0.52 4.95
C SER A 420 -17.64 -0.96 6.00
N ASP A 421 -18.63 -1.75 5.61
CA ASP A 421 -19.71 -2.23 6.48
C ASP A 421 -19.35 -3.56 7.17
N LEU A 422 -18.29 -4.26 6.75
CA LEU A 422 -17.90 -5.55 7.32
C LEU A 422 -17.73 -5.50 8.84
N LEU A 423 -17.14 -4.41 9.36
CA LEU A 423 -16.92 -4.22 10.79
C LEU A 423 -18.21 -4.13 11.61
N SER A 424 -19.38 -3.91 11.00
CA SER A 424 -20.66 -3.94 11.70
C SER A 424 -21.16 -5.37 11.97
N HIS A 425 -20.63 -6.36 11.25
CA HIS A 425 -21.03 -7.75 11.39
C HIS A 425 -20.35 -8.44 12.58
N ARG A 426 -21.10 -9.34 13.23
CA ARG A 426 -20.57 -10.24 14.27
C ARG A 426 -19.64 -11.27 13.62
N SER A 427 -18.71 -11.82 14.41
CA SER A 427 -17.89 -12.96 13.97
C SER A 427 -18.80 -14.16 13.63
N LYS A 428 -18.40 -14.96 12.62
CA LYS A 428 -19.15 -16.08 12.03
C LYS A 428 -20.45 -15.69 11.32
N SER A 429 -20.60 -14.43 10.89
CA SER A 429 -21.72 -14.04 10.04
C SER A 429 -21.44 -14.47 8.60
N SER A 430 -22.42 -15.08 7.94
CA SER A 430 -22.35 -15.36 6.51
C SER A 430 -22.51 -14.07 5.71
N VAL A 431 -21.56 -13.76 4.84
CA VAL A 431 -21.56 -12.54 4.02
C VAL A 431 -21.19 -12.86 2.57
N LEU A 432 -21.67 -12.01 1.67
CA LEU A 432 -21.21 -11.91 0.30
C LEU A 432 -20.42 -10.62 0.16
N VAL A 433 -19.22 -10.67 -0.41
CA VAL A 433 -18.44 -9.48 -0.78
C VAL A 433 -18.08 -9.56 -2.24
N ALA A 434 -18.07 -8.43 -2.92
CA ALA A 434 -17.64 -8.35 -4.31
C ALA A 434 -16.51 -7.34 -4.41
N GLY A 435 -15.60 -7.55 -5.36
CA GLY A 435 -14.55 -6.58 -5.62
C GLY A 435 -13.68 -6.93 -6.79
N VAL A 436 -12.85 -5.96 -7.17
CA VAL A 436 -11.72 -6.15 -8.07
C VAL A 436 -10.58 -6.79 -7.28
N LYS A 437 -9.98 -7.84 -7.85
CA LYS A 437 -8.82 -8.52 -7.30
C LYS A 437 -7.64 -7.57 -7.24
N VAL A 438 -7.15 -7.30 -6.03
CA VAL A 438 -5.98 -6.47 -5.75
C VAL A 438 -4.73 -7.33 -5.63
N ALA A 439 -4.77 -8.31 -4.74
CA ALA A 439 -3.64 -9.18 -4.44
C ALA A 439 -4.11 -10.61 -4.22
N LEU A 440 -3.29 -11.57 -4.67
CA LEU A 440 -3.50 -12.99 -4.47
C LEU A 440 -2.18 -13.62 -4.01
N GLN A 441 -2.11 -14.04 -2.75
CA GLN A 441 -0.88 -14.53 -2.13
C GLN A 441 -1.06 -15.97 -1.64
N THR A 442 -0.02 -16.80 -1.80
CA THR A 442 0.04 -18.16 -1.24
C THR A 442 1.31 -18.35 -0.41
N PRO A 443 1.43 -17.67 0.74
CA PRO A 443 2.61 -17.82 1.58
C PRO A 443 2.68 -19.23 2.17
N PRO A 444 3.89 -19.75 2.45
CA PRO A 444 4.05 -21.02 3.11
C PRO A 444 3.52 -20.95 4.55
N VAL A 445 2.60 -21.86 4.90
CA VAL A 445 2.04 -21.96 6.25
C VAL A 445 2.60 -23.17 6.99
N ARG A 446 2.64 -23.09 8.32
CA ARG A 446 3.18 -24.14 9.21
C ARG A 446 2.56 -25.51 9.00
N SER A 447 1.29 -25.58 8.60
CA SER A 447 0.57 -26.84 8.37
C SER A 447 0.95 -27.55 7.06
N GLY A 448 1.78 -26.93 6.20
CA GLY A 448 2.13 -27.44 4.87
C GLY A 448 0.99 -27.40 3.86
N ARG A 449 -0.23 -27.02 4.28
CA ARG A 449 -1.40 -26.91 3.43
C ARG A 449 -1.37 -25.60 2.64
N ARG A 450 -1.61 -25.62 1.34
CA ARG A 450 -1.68 -24.38 0.55
C ARG A 450 -2.87 -23.54 1.02
N VAL A 451 -2.63 -22.30 1.46
CA VAL A 451 -3.67 -21.32 1.80
C VAL A 451 -3.55 -20.16 0.82
N ILE A 452 -4.68 -19.69 0.28
CA ILE A 452 -4.73 -18.53 -0.62
C ILE A 452 -5.32 -17.36 0.17
N PHE A 453 -4.62 -16.23 0.19
CA PHE A 453 -5.12 -14.95 0.66
C PHE A 453 -5.47 -14.09 -0.54
N LEU A 454 -6.69 -13.57 -0.55
CA LEU A 454 -7.25 -12.72 -1.59
C LEU A 454 -7.62 -11.38 -0.97
N THR A 455 -7.12 -10.29 -1.52
CA THR A 455 -7.58 -8.94 -1.21
C THR A 455 -8.47 -8.45 -2.35
N LEU A 456 -9.68 -8.03 -2.01
CA LEU A 456 -10.66 -7.45 -2.92
C LEU A 456 -10.87 -5.97 -2.60
N ASP A 457 -11.12 -5.19 -3.64
CA ASP A 457 -11.44 -3.78 -3.56
C ASP A 457 -12.80 -3.50 -4.20
N ASP A 458 -13.69 -2.88 -3.44
CA ASP A 458 -15.06 -2.56 -3.85
C ASP A 458 -15.30 -1.05 -4.03
N GLY A 459 -14.25 -0.23 -3.94
CA GLY A 459 -14.31 1.23 -3.95
C GLY A 459 -14.60 1.85 -2.58
N TYR A 460 -14.94 1.04 -1.57
CA TYR A 460 -15.16 1.47 -0.18
C TYR A 460 -14.10 0.95 0.80
N GLY A 461 -13.08 0.27 0.28
CA GLY A 461 -11.94 -0.24 1.04
C GLY A 461 -11.54 -1.64 0.58
N CYS A 462 -10.54 -2.19 1.26
CA CYS A 462 -10.13 -3.57 1.05
C CYS A 462 -10.93 -4.54 1.91
N SER A 463 -11.27 -5.69 1.34
CA SER A 463 -11.74 -6.86 2.09
C SER A 463 -10.81 -8.05 1.87
N ASP A 464 -10.30 -8.60 2.97
CA ASP A 464 -9.32 -9.68 2.97
C ASP A 464 -10.01 -11.03 3.22
N SER A 465 -9.85 -11.95 2.27
CA SER A 465 -10.46 -13.28 2.26
C SER A 465 -9.41 -14.39 2.26
N THR A 466 -9.61 -15.41 3.10
CA THR A 466 -8.74 -16.58 3.20
C THR A 466 -9.45 -17.82 2.67
N PHE A 467 -8.86 -18.49 1.69
CA PHE A 467 -9.32 -19.75 1.14
C PHE A 467 -8.43 -20.90 1.66
N PHE A 468 -9.01 -21.75 2.50
CA PHE A 468 -8.37 -22.99 2.94
C PHE A 468 -8.47 -24.07 1.86
N PRO A 469 -7.64 -25.14 1.91
CA PRO A 469 -7.59 -26.16 0.86
C PRO A 469 -8.95 -26.71 0.44
N ASP A 470 -9.85 -26.94 1.41
CA ASP A 470 -11.18 -27.48 1.17
C ASP A 470 -12.01 -26.60 0.22
N ALA A 471 -11.84 -25.28 0.31
CA ALA A 471 -12.52 -24.30 -0.56
C ALA A 471 -11.77 -24.05 -1.87
N GLN A 472 -10.54 -24.54 -2.04
CA GLN A 472 -9.74 -24.31 -3.25
C GLN A 472 -10.06 -25.29 -4.37
N VAL A 473 -10.42 -26.53 -4.05
CA VAL A 473 -10.60 -27.63 -5.00
C VAL A 473 -11.52 -27.23 -6.16
N ASP A 474 -12.63 -26.56 -5.85
CA ASP A 474 -13.66 -26.21 -6.84
C ASP A 474 -13.51 -24.79 -7.42
N HIS A 475 -12.63 -23.97 -6.85
CA HIS A 475 -12.64 -22.52 -7.06
C HIS A 475 -11.30 -21.90 -7.49
N ALA A 476 -10.21 -22.66 -7.46
CA ALA A 476 -8.88 -22.14 -7.80
C ALA A 476 -8.84 -21.54 -9.22
N SER A 477 -9.46 -22.18 -10.21
CA SER A 477 -9.49 -21.66 -11.59
C SER A 477 -10.10 -20.26 -11.69
N THR A 478 -11.18 -20.00 -10.96
CA THR A 478 -11.87 -18.71 -10.94
C THR A 478 -10.99 -17.62 -10.32
N LEU A 479 -10.31 -17.95 -9.20
CA LEU A 479 -9.40 -17.03 -8.50
C LEU A 479 -8.23 -16.56 -9.38
N TYR A 480 -7.67 -17.44 -10.19
CA TYR A 480 -6.55 -17.09 -11.08
C TYR A 480 -7.02 -16.44 -12.38
N ALA A 481 -8.10 -16.92 -13.00
CA ALA A 481 -8.52 -16.50 -14.34
C ALA A 481 -9.24 -15.15 -14.40
N THR A 482 -9.81 -14.67 -13.29
CA THR A 482 -10.72 -13.52 -13.31
C THR A 482 -10.28 -12.42 -12.35
N SER A 483 -10.62 -11.17 -12.68
CA SER A 483 -10.30 -9.98 -11.87
C SER A 483 -11.49 -9.48 -11.06
N LEU A 484 -12.73 -9.64 -11.55
CA LEU A 484 -13.94 -9.26 -10.83
C LEU A 484 -14.54 -10.48 -10.14
N LEU A 485 -14.55 -10.47 -8.82
CA LEU A 485 -14.89 -11.64 -8.01
C LEU A 485 -16.08 -11.32 -7.09
N LEU A 486 -16.96 -12.30 -6.93
CA LEU A 486 -17.97 -12.37 -5.88
C LEU A 486 -17.60 -13.51 -4.94
N VAL A 487 -17.36 -13.23 -3.67
CA VAL A 487 -16.91 -14.18 -2.65
C VAL A 487 -17.98 -14.34 -1.58
N ARG A 488 -18.31 -15.59 -1.26
CA ARG A 488 -19.09 -15.95 -0.06
C ARG A 488 -18.15 -16.46 1.02
N GLY A 489 -18.41 -16.06 2.26
CA GLY A 489 -17.66 -16.57 3.39
C GLY A 489 -18.26 -16.21 4.73
N GLU A 490 -17.57 -16.63 5.78
CA GLU A 490 -17.90 -16.28 7.16
C GLU A 490 -16.92 -15.22 7.67
N THR A 491 -17.45 -14.17 8.31
CA THR A 491 -16.60 -13.16 8.94
C THR A 491 -15.80 -13.76 10.10
N ARG A 492 -14.56 -13.33 10.26
CA ARG A 492 -13.67 -13.67 11.36
C ARG A 492 -13.15 -12.39 11.99
N ARG A 493 -13.63 -12.07 13.18
CA ARG A 493 -13.11 -10.96 13.99
C ARG A 493 -11.92 -11.40 14.82
N THR A 494 -10.86 -10.62 14.79
CA THR A 494 -9.62 -10.94 15.52
C THR A 494 -9.16 -9.82 16.44
N GLY A 495 -9.85 -8.68 16.45
CA GLY A 495 -9.64 -7.55 17.37
C GLY A 495 -10.81 -6.57 17.29
N ALA A 496 -10.63 -5.37 17.84
CA ALA A 496 -11.62 -4.30 17.76
C ALA A 496 -11.87 -3.89 16.30
N ARG A 497 -10.79 -3.70 15.52
CA ARG A 497 -10.82 -3.30 14.12
C ARG A 497 -10.33 -4.38 13.14
N GLY A 498 -9.86 -5.52 13.64
CA GLY A 498 -9.44 -6.66 12.81
C GLY A 498 -10.60 -7.52 12.34
N ILE A 499 -10.88 -7.52 11.02
CA ILE A 499 -11.85 -8.40 10.37
C ILE A 499 -11.29 -9.01 9.08
N SER A 500 -11.56 -10.30 8.89
CA SER A 500 -11.24 -11.03 7.66
C SER A 500 -12.40 -11.96 7.31
N ILE A 501 -12.39 -12.54 6.12
CA ILE A 501 -13.42 -13.47 5.65
C ILE A 501 -12.80 -14.83 5.45
N ARG A 502 -13.36 -15.86 6.08
CA ARG A 502 -13.09 -17.26 5.73
C ARG A 502 -13.95 -17.62 4.53
N ALA A 503 -13.36 -17.62 3.35
CA ALA A 503 -14.09 -17.85 2.12
C ALA A 503 -14.52 -19.32 1.97
N THR A 504 -15.74 -19.51 1.50
CA THR A 504 -16.36 -20.82 1.24
C THR A 504 -16.67 -21.03 -0.23
N ALA A 505 -16.91 -19.96 -0.99
CA ALA A 505 -17.15 -20.04 -2.43
C ALA A 505 -16.77 -18.73 -3.13
N VAL A 506 -16.50 -18.81 -4.43
CA VAL A 506 -16.22 -17.64 -5.27
C VAL A 506 -16.73 -17.85 -6.70
N TRP A 507 -17.18 -16.77 -7.33
CA TRP A 507 -17.70 -16.71 -8.69
C TRP A 507 -17.13 -15.52 -9.46
N ASP A 508 -17.09 -15.60 -10.80
CA ASP A 508 -16.87 -14.43 -11.66
C ASP A 508 -18.10 -13.51 -11.55
N LEU A 509 -17.86 -12.27 -11.12
CA LEU A 509 -18.92 -11.28 -10.91
C LEU A 509 -19.67 -10.96 -12.20
N ARG A 510 -18.99 -10.96 -13.35
CA ARG A 510 -19.59 -10.65 -14.66
C ARG A 510 -20.59 -11.72 -15.07
N LEU A 511 -20.22 -12.99 -14.95
CA LEU A 511 -21.10 -14.12 -15.25
C LEU A 511 -22.30 -14.17 -14.30
N ALA A 512 -22.09 -13.82 -13.02
CA ALA A 512 -23.18 -13.73 -12.06
C ALA A 512 -24.17 -12.60 -12.42
N TYR A 513 -23.64 -11.45 -12.82
CA TYR A 513 -24.44 -10.30 -13.26
C TYR A 513 -25.23 -10.59 -14.55
N GLU A 514 -24.60 -11.21 -15.54
CA GLU A 514 -25.27 -11.60 -16.80
C GLU A 514 -26.44 -12.55 -16.57
N LYS A 515 -26.27 -13.53 -15.67
CA LYS A 515 -27.35 -14.44 -15.26
C LYS A 515 -28.49 -13.73 -14.53
N TRP A 516 -28.16 -12.77 -13.67
CA TRP A 516 -29.17 -11.98 -12.96
C TRP A 516 -29.98 -11.11 -13.94
N ARG A 517 -29.28 -10.46 -14.88
CA ARG A 517 -29.92 -9.62 -15.90
C ARG A 517 -30.84 -10.41 -16.81
N SER A 518 -30.41 -11.59 -17.29
CA SER A 518 -31.26 -12.43 -18.15
C SER A 518 -32.50 -12.97 -17.43
N GLN A 519 -32.42 -13.21 -16.12
CA GLN A 519 -33.58 -13.58 -15.30
C GLN A 519 -34.50 -12.38 -15.06
N ALA A 520 -33.98 -11.19 -14.82
CA ALA A 520 -34.77 -9.97 -14.67
C ALA A 520 -35.58 -9.64 -15.93
N ASP A 521 -34.97 -9.80 -17.11
CA ASP A 521 -35.65 -9.59 -18.40
C ASP A 521 -36.73 -10.65 -18.68
N SER A 522 -36.61 -11.86 -18.11
CA SER A 522 -37.61 -12.94 -18.26
C SER A 522 -38.88 -12.78 -17.41
N VAL A 523 -38.86 -11.89 -16.40
CA VAL A 523 -40.01 -11.60 -15.52
C VAL A 523 -40.81 -10.38 -16.02
N ALA A 524 -40.34 -9.71 -17.08
CA ALA A 524 -40.94 -8.49 -17.64
C ALA A 524 -41.82 -8.73 -18.89
N ILE A 525 -42.31 -9.96 -19.12
CA ILE A 525 -43.22 -10.31 -20.24
C ILE A 525 -44.61 -10.67 -19.71
#